data_AF-A0A194RIM0-F1
#
_entry.id   AF-A0A194RIM0-F1
#
_cell.length_a   1.000
_cell.length_b   1.000
_cell.length_c   1.000
_cell.angle_alpha   90.00
_cell.angle_beta   90.00
_cell.angle_gamma   90.00
#
_symmetry.space_group_name_H-M   'P 1'
#
loop_
_entity.id
_entity.type
_entity.pdbx_description
1 polymer ?
#
loop_
_entity_poly.entity_id
_entity_poly.type
_entity_poly.pdbx_seq_one_letter_code
_entity_poly.pdbx_strand_id
1 'polypeptide(L)'
;MSKAGNLTNAVRAANKRPFRVSIEGNIGSGKSTCIKYFDKYRNVEKHGEPIQEWRNVSGHNLLGLLYTDMNKWTFAFQHYVHLSRLQIQASQPSHPGITVKMFERSVQNSRHCFVENAKKQNFLQEPEYQVLLKWFDYTEKSLDISLDLIVNKTRNTYFQMPQID
;
A
#
# COMPACT_ATOMS: atom_id res chain seq x y z
N MET A 1 11.04 11.44 -45.65
CA MET A 1 9.82 11.30 -44.81
C MET A 1 10.07 10.21 -43.76
N SER A 2 10.38 10.53 -42.49
CA SER A 2 10.37 9.51 -41.41
C SER A 2 10.24 10.05 -39.96
N LYS A 3 9.84 11.32 -39.75
CA LYS A 3 9.71 11.87 -38.37
C LYS A 3 8.45 11.40 -37.63
N ALA A 4 7.42 10.93 -38.33
CA ALA A 4 6.12 10.58 -37.73
C ALA A 4 6.12 9.25 -36.94
N GLY A 5 6.96 8.27 -37.31
CA GLY A 5 7.00 6.94 -36.65
C GLY A 5 7.70 6.91 -35.29
N ASN A 6 8.61 7.86 -35.02
CA ASN A 6 9.31 7.93 -33.74
C ASN A 6 8.51 8.69 -32.68
N LEU A 7 7.72 9.69 -33.08
CA LEU A 7 6.83 10.44 -32.18
C LEU A 7 5.71 9.55 -31.62
N THR A 8 5.12 8.67 -32.42
CA THR A 8 4.03 7.78 -31.98
C THR A 8 4.49 6.70 -31.01
N ASN A 9 5.71 6.16 -31.17
CA ASN A 9 6.29 5.20 -30.24
C ASN A 9 6.77 5.86 -28.93
N ALA A 10 7.35 7.07 -29.01
CA ALA A 10 7.71 7.85 -27.82
C ALA A 10 6.47 8.29 -27.02
N VAL A 11 5.38 8.67 -27.69
CA VAL A 11 4.09 9.01 -27.06
C VAL A 11 3.41 7.77 -26.46
N ARG A 12 3.52 6.59 -27.09
CA ARG A 12 3.05 5.32 -26.51
C ARG A 12 3.86 4.87 -25.28
N ALA A 13 5.17 5.10 -25.28
CA ALA A 13 6.04 4.86 -24.13
C ALA A 13 5.79 5.89 -23.00
N ALA A 14 5.49 7.14 -23.34
CA ALA A 14 5.18 8.22 -22.40
C ALA A 14 3.81 8.07 -21.70
N ASN A 15 2.89 7.27 -22.25
CA ASN A 15 1.54 7.08 -21.72
C ASN A 15 1.37 5.82 -20.85
N LYS A 16 2.42 5.03 -20.64
CA LYS A 16 2.30 3.82 -19.82
C LYS A 16 2.65 4.17 -18.37
N ARG A 17 1.68 4.01 -17.46
CA ARG A 17 1.95 4.15 -16.02
C ARG A 17 3.14 3.26 -15.63
N PRO A 18 3.94 3.65 -14.62
CA PRO A 18 5.03 2.81 -14.12
C PRO A 18 4.53 1.40 -13.78
N PHE A 19 5.41 0.41 -13.95
CA PHE A 19 5.14 -0.96 -13.50
C PHE A 19 5.06 -0.97 -11.97
N ARG A 20 3.99 -1.52 -11.41
CA ARG A 20 3.68 -1.46 -9.98
C ARG A 20 3.91 -2.81 -9.32
N VAL A 21 4.82 -2.83 -8.36
CA VAL A 21 5.18 -4.03 -7.58
C VAL A 21 4.82 -3.83 -6.12
N SER A 22 4.10 -4.77 -5.53
CA SER A 22 3.95 -4.82 -4.08
C SER A 22 4.84 -5.90 -3.47
N ILE A 23 5.57 -5.54 -2.43
CA ILE A 23 6.29 -6.48 -1.57
C ILE A 23 5.43 -6.74 -0.34
N GLU A 24 4.90 -7.96 -0.26
CA GLU A 24 4.00 -8.41 0.77
C GLU A 24 4.69 -9.40 1.71
N GLY A 25 4.13 -9.57 2.91
CA GLY A 25 4.63 -10.54 3.89
C GLY A 25 4.42 -10.10 5.33
N ASN A 26 4.63 -11.04 6.25
CA ASN A 26 4.42 -10.82 7.69
C ASN A 26 5.33 -9.73 8.25
N ILE A 27 4.96 -9.19 9.41
CA ILE A 27 5.84 -8.28 10.15
C ILE A 27 7.16 -9.00 10.46
N GLY A 28 8.28 -8.28 10.36
CA GLY A 28 9.61 -8.87 10.56
C GLY A 28 10.12 -9.77 9.42
N SER A 29 9.40 -9.92 8.30
CA SER A 29 9.88 -10.73 7.15
C SER A 29 11.01 -10.05 6.35
N GLY A 30 11.36 -8.81 6.68
CA GLY A 30 12.42 -8.05 6.01
C GLY A 30 11.98 -7.45 4.67
N LYS A 31 10.73 -6.96 4.59
CA LYS A 31 10.20 -6.24 3.43
C LYS A 31 10.94 -4.91 3.22
N SER A 32 11.07 -4.07 4.26
CA SER A 32 11.81 -2.81 4.17
C SER A 32 13.26 -3.02 3.73
N THR A 33 13.92 -4.07 4.22
CA THR A 33 15.28 -4.46 3.77
C THR A 33 15.30 -4.82 2.29
N CYS A 34 14.27 -5.53 1.80
CA CYS A 34 14.16 -5.89 0.39
C CYS A 34 13.94 -4.67 -0.50
N ILE A 35 13.11 -3.72 -0.07
CA ILE A 35 12.85 -2.49 -0.83
C ILE A 35 14.09 -1.60 -0.87
N LYS A 36 14.82 -1.46 0.25
CA LYS A 36 16.07 -0.69 0.33
C LYS A 36 17.15 -1.20 -0.64
N TYR A 37 17.17 -2.50 -0.94
CA TYR A 37 18.11 -3.05 -1.94
C TYR A 37 17.96 -2.37 -3.32
N PHE A 38 16.77 -1.86 -3.65
CA PHE A 38 16.52 -1.18 -4.92
C PHE A 38 16.92 0.30 -4.92
N ASP A 39 17.47 0.85 -3.83
CA ASP A 39 17.95 2.24 -3.76
C ASP A 39 19.01 2.57 -4.81
N LYS A 40 19.76 1.56 -5.28
CA LYS A 40 20.75 1.71 -6.35
C LYS A 40 20.16 1.97 -7.74
N TYR A 41 18.87 1.73 -7.95
CA TYR A 41 18.21 1.90 -9.25
C TYR A 41 17.44 3.21 -9.31
N ARG A 42 17.91 4.15 -10.13
CA ARG A 42 17.31 5.50 -10.26
C ARG A 42 15.95 5.52 -10.95
N ASN A 43 15.61 4.47 -11.69
CA ASN A 43 14.31 4.32 -12.38
C ASN A 43 13.25 3.62 -11.51
N VAL A 44 13.59 3.28 -10.26
CA VAL A 44 12.69 2.64 -9.30
C VAL A 44 12.34 3.64 -8.21
N GLU A 45 11.06 3.96 -8.11
CA GLU A 45 10.50 4.72 -7.00
C GLU A 45 9.96 3.74 -5.95
N LYS A 46 10.22 4.02 -4.68
CA LYS A 46 9.95 3.09 -3.58
C LYS A 46 9.16 3.80 -2.51
N HIS A 47 8.17 3.11 -1.97
CA HIS A 47 7.35 3.60 -0.89
C HIS A 47 7.31 2.57 0.23
N GLY A 48 7.89 2.90 1.38
CA GLY A 48 7.76 2.10 2.60
C GLY A 48 6.36 2.22 3.22
N GLU A 49 6.12 1.49 4.31
CA GLU A 49 4.91 1.72 5.11
C GLU A 49 4.98 3.14 5.71
N PRO A 50 3.94 3.99 5.57
CA PRO A 50 3.95 5.35 6.09
C PRO A 50 3.71 5.39 7.61
N ILE A 51 4.54 4.66 8.37
CA ILE A 51 4.41 4.50 9.83
C ILE A 51 4.40 5.87 10.55
N GLN A 52 5.22 6.81 10.07
CA GLN A 52 5.27 8.15 10.66
C GLN A 52 3.96 8.91 10.48
N GLU A 53 3.29 8.73 9.35
CA GLU A 53 1.98 9.32 9.11
C GLU A 53 0.92 8.72 10.04
N TRP A 54 0.96 7.40 10.25
CA TRP A 54 0.04 6.72 11.17
C TRP A 54 0.29 7.05 12.65
N ARG A 55 1.50 7.50 12.99
CA ARG A 55 1.86 7.96 14.33
C ARG A 55 1.56 9.44 14.57
N ASN A 56 1.19 10.18 13.54
CA ASN A 56 0.89 11.60 13.65
C ASN A 56 -0.20 12.02 12.64
N VAL A 57 -1.44 11.69 12.99
CA VAL A 57 -2.64 12.18 12.29
C VAL A 57 -3.09 13.45 13.00
N SER A 58 -2.58 14.61 12.55
CA SER A 58 -2.87 15.91 13.16
C SER A 58 -2.64 15.97 14.67
N GLY A 59 -1.51 15.42 15.14
CA GLY A 59 -1.14 15.34 16.55
C GLY A 59 -1.57 14.06 17.26
N HIS A 60 -2.35 13.19 16.60
CA HIS A 60 -2.82 11.93 17.19
C HIS A 60 -2.01 10.73 16.70
N ASN A 61 -1.50 9.93 17.64
CA ASN A 61 -0.81 8.67 17.34
C ASN A 61 -1.82 7.53 17.16
N LEU A 62 -2.40 7.43 15.96
CA LEU A 62 -3.45 6.45 15.66
C LEU A 62 -2.94 5.00 15.73
N LEU A 63 -1.69 4.76 15.32
CA LEU A 63 -1.04 3.46 15.50
C LEU A 63 -0.88 3.11 16.99
N GLY A 64 -0.51 4.08 17.83
CA GLY A 64 -0.45 3.90 19.28
C GLY A 64 -1.83 3.59 19.87
N LEU A 65 -2.85 4.36 19.47
CA LEU A 65 -4.23 4.17 19.90
C LEU A 65 -4.76 2.77 19.53
N LEU A 66 -4.45 2.26 18.34
CA LEU A 66 -4.77 0.88 17.95
C LEU A 66 -4.28 -0.13 18.99
N TYR A 67 -3.07 0.03 19.51
CA TYR A 67 -2.51 -0.88 20.51
C TYR A 67 -3.07 -0.68 21.92
N THR A 68 -3.62 0.50 22.23
CA THR A 68 -4.30 0.72 23.50
C THR A 68 -5.65 0.01 23.58
N ASP A 69 -6.40 0.00 22.47
CA ASP A 69 -7.70 -0.66 22.39
C ASP A 69 -8.04 -0.97 20.94
N MET A 70 -7.79 -2.22 20.53
CA MET A 70 -8.06 -2.68 19.17
C MET A 70 -9.55 -2.65 18.84
N ASN A 71 -10.45 -2.93 19.78
CA ASN A 71 -11.89 -2.93 19.49
C ASN A 71 -12.39 -1.51 19.17
N LYS A 72 -11.85 -0.50 19.86
CA LYS A 72 -12.24 0.89 19.66
C LYS A 72 -11.61 1.53 18.42
N TRP A 73 -10.33 1.24 18.17
CA TRP A 73 -9.53 2.02 17.22
C TRP A 73 -9.28 1.33 15.88
N THR A 74 -9.60 0.04 15.73
CA THR A 74 -9.33 -0.69 14.48
C THR A 74 -10.05 -0.10 13.29
N PHE A 75 -11.32 0.30 13.42
CA PHE A 75 -12.05 0.92 12.30
C PHE A 75 -11.37 2.19 11.79
N ALA A 76 -11.11 3.15 12.70
CA ALA A 76 -10.45 4.40 12.35
C ALA A 76 -9.05 4.18 11.77
N PHE A 77 -8.27 3.28 12.38
CA PHE A 77 -6.93 2.96 11.92
C PHE A 77 -6.94 2.32 10.53
N GLN A 78 -7.76 1.29 10.29
CA GLN A 78 -7.84 0.63 8.97
C GLN A 78 -8.35 1.58 7.89
N HIS A 79 -9.28 2.48 8.23
CA HIS A 79 -9.77 3.50 7.29
C HIS A 79 -8.66 4.49 6.89
N TYR A 80 -7.85 4.95 7.85
CA TYR A 80 -6.71 5.83 7.58
C TYR A 80 -5.56 5.13 6.82
N VAL A 81 -5.29 3.86 7.14
CA VAL A 81 -4.34 3.03 6.39
C VAL A 81 -4.77 2.89 4.94
N HIS A 82 -6.07 2.67 4.68
CA HIS A 82 -6.62 2.63 3.32
C HIS A 82 -6.35 3.95 2.57
N LEU A 83 -6.68 5.09 3.18
CA LEU A 83 -6.47 6.42 2.58
C LEU A 83 -5.00 6.71 2.27
N SER A 84 -4.12 6.59 3.26
CA SER A 84 -2.68 6.90 3.11
C SER A 84 -2.02 6.01 2.04
N ARG A 85 -2.35 4.72 2.01
CA ARG A 85 -1.85 3.80 0.98
C ARG A 85 -2.44 4.09 -0.40
N LEU A 86 -3.72 4.45 -0.47
CA LEU A 86 -4.37 4.82 -1.71
C LEU A 86 -3.69 6.03 -2.36
N GLN A 87 -3.39 7.07 -1.56
CA GLN A 87 -2.68 8.26 -2.03
C GLN A 87 -1.31 7.91 -2.64
N ILE A 88 -0.56 7.03 -1.99
CA ILE A 88 0.75 6.56 -2.48
C ILE A 88 0.62 5.74 -3.77
N GLN A 89 -0.32 4.78 -3.81
CA GLN A 89 -0.46 3.87 -4.94
C GLN A 89 -0.99 4.59 -6.19
N ALA A 90 -1.92 5.54 -5.99
CA ALA A 90 -2.50 6.37 -7.03
C ALA A 90 -1.62 7.58 -7.44
N SER A 91 -0.56 7.91 -6.68
CA SER A 91 0.29 9.06 -7.01
C SER A 91 1.01 8.88 -8.36
N GLN A 92 1.23 9.99 -9.04
CA GLN A 92 2.09 10.05 -10.21
C GLN A 92 3.55 9.79 -9.80
N PRO A 93 4.39 9.25 -10.71
CA PRO A 93 5.82 9.15 -10.46
C PRO A 93 6.42 10.53 -10.17
N SER A 94 7.40 10.57 -9.27
CA SER A 94 8.11 11.78 -8.87
C SER A 94 8.85 12.48 -10.01
N HIS A 95 9.25 11.74 -11.06
CA HIS A 95 9.80 12.30 -12.29
C HIS A 95 9.61 11.32 -13.48
N PRO A 96 9.73 11.80 -14.75
CA PRO A 96 9.45 10.99 -15.94
C PRO A 96 10.37 9.77 -16.16
N GLY A 97 11.48 9.68 -15.43
CA GLY A 97 12.45 8.59 -15.53
C GLY A 97 12.08 7.35 -14.70
N ILE A 98 11.04 7.44 -13.87
CA ILE A 98 10.55 6.32 -13.06
C ILE A 98 9.76 5.37 -13.95
N THR A 99 10.26 4.14 -14.08
CA THR A 99 9.58 3.08 -14.84
C THR A 99 8.96 2.02 -13.94
N VAL A 100 9.33 1.99 -12.66
CA VAL A 100 8.80 1.06 -11.66
C VAL A 100 8.45 1.80 -10.36
N LYS A 101 7.25 1.56 -9.82
CA LYS A 101 6.89 1.91 -8.44
C LYS A 101 6.82 0.65 -7.59
N MET A 102 7.51 0.65 -6.47
CA MET A 102 7.51 -0.45 -5.51
C MET A 102 6.89 0.00 -4.18
N PHE A 103 6.04 -0.85 -3.61
CA PHE A 103 5.32 -0.56 -2.38
C PHE A 103 5.62 -1.61 -1.31
N GLU A 104 5.85 -1.16 -0.07
CA GLU A 104 5.81 -2.02 1.11
C GLU A 104 4.36 -2.21 1.53
N ARG A 105 3.79 -3.33 1.08
CA ARG A 105 2.35 -3.62 1.07
C ARG A 105 1.51 -2.69 0.21
N SER A 106 0.30 -3.15 -0.08
CA SER A 106 -0.64 -2.49 -0.97
C SER A 106 -1.98 -2.18 -0.31
N VAL A 107 -2.82 -1.40 -1.00
CA VAL A 107 -4.24 -1.21 -0.66
C VAL A 107 -4.96 -2.57 -0.63
N GLN A 108 -4.64 -3.45 -1.58
CA GLN A 108 -5.17 -4.82 -1.67
C GLN A 108 -4.79 -5.65 -0.43
N ASN A 109 -3.55 -5.55 0.07
CA ASN A 109 -3.14 -6.23 1.30
C ASN A 109 -3.90 -5.71 2.53
N SER A 110 -4.15 -4.41 2.60
CA SER A 110 -4.93 -3.79 3.67
C SER A 110 -6.34 -4.39 3.71
N ARG A 111 -7.01 -4.47 2.56
CA ARG A 111 -8.33 -5.07 2.40
C ARG A 111 -8.37 -6.57 2.67
N HIS A 112 -7.55 -7.36 2.00
CA HIS A 112 -7.69 -8.83 1.98
C HIS A 112 -6.94 -9.55 3.11
N CYS A 113 -6.04 -8.86 3.82
CA CYS A 113 -5.34 -9.43 4.96
C CYS A 113 -5.74 -8.75 6.27
N PHE A 114 -5.52 -7.44 6.40
CA PHE A 114 -5.70 -6.76 7.68
C PHE A 114 -7.16 -6.58 8.06
N VAL A 115 -8.00 -6.07 7.16
CA VAL A 115 -9.44 -5.89 7.41
C VAL A 115 -10.14 -7.23 7.61
N GLU A 116 -9.83 -8.23 6.78
CA GLU A 116 -10.34 -9.60 6.95
C GLU A 116 -9.93 -10.22 8.30
N ASN A 117 -8.67 -10.08 8.69
CA ASN A 117 -8.22 -10.60 9.98
C ASN A 117 -8.87 -9.85 11.15
N ALA A 118 -8.97 -8.53 11.08
CA ALA A 118 -9.63 -7.72 12.11
C ALA A 118 -11.09 -8.14 12.31
N LYS A 119 -11.82 -8.41 11.22
CA LYS A 119 -13.18 -8.95 11.29
C LYS A 119 -13.21 -10.33 11.95
N LYS A 120 -12.33 -11.25 11.56
CA LYS A 120 -12.23 -12.59 12.16
C LYS A 120 -11.90 -12.57 13.65
N GLN A 121 -11.12 -11.58 14.09
CA GLN A 121 -10.76 -11.39 15.50
C GLN A 121 -11.79 -10.58 16.29
N ASN A 122 -12.94 -10.24 15.69
CA ASN A 122 -14.01 -9.42 16.27
C ASN A 122 -13.59 -8.00 16.67
N PHE A 123 -12.50 -7.46 16.10
CA PHE A 123 -12.09 -6.05 16.27
C PHE A 123 -12.86 -5.08 15.37
N LEU A 124 -13.72 -5.59 14.48
CA LEU A 124 -14.60 -4.80 13.62
C LEU A 124 -16.03 -5.31 13.74
N GLN A 125 -16.93 -4.41 14.12
CA GLN A 125 -18.37 -4.66 14.05
C GLN A 125 -18.83 -4.80 12.60
N GLU A 126 -19.99 -5.44 12.38
CA GLU A 126 -20.49 -5.64 11.02
C GLU A 126 -20.66 -4.34 10.22
N PRO A 127 -21.24 -3.26 10.77
CA PRO A 127 -21.37 -2.01 10.02
C PRO A 127 -20.01 -1.39 9.65
N GLU A 128 -19.04 -1.42 10.55
CA GLU A 128 -17.68 -0.89 10.33
C GLU A 128 -16.97 -1.65 9.21
N TYR A 129 -17.04 -2.98 9.26
CA TYR A 129 -16.50 -3.84 8.22
C TYR A 129 -17.11 -3.52 6.85
N GLN A 130 -18.45 -3.43 6.76
CA GLN A 130 -19.15 -3.13 5.51
C GLN A 130 -18.79 -1.73 4.96
N VAL A 131 -18.59 -0.73 5.82
CA VAL A 131 -18.14 0.60 5.38
C VAL A 131 -16.74 0.52 4.74
N LEU A 132 -15.80 -0.21 5.35
CA LEU A 132 -14.47 -0.41 4.79
C LEU A 132 -14.54 -1.12 3.41
N LEU A 133 -15.44 -2.09 3.27
CA LEU A 133 -15.67 -2.78 1.98
C LEU A 133 -16.13 -1.82 0.90
N LYS A 134 -17.14 -1.00 1.20
CA LYS A 134 -17.70 -0.04 0.24
C LYS A 134 -16.66 1.00 -0.20
N TRP A 135 -15.81 1.46 0.72
CA TRP A 135 -14.70 2.34 0.38
C TRP A 135 -13.71 1.66 -0.56
N PHE A 136 -13.32 0.42 -0.28
CA PHE A 136 -12.42 -0.34 -1.15
C PHE A 136 -13.03 -0.52 -2.55
N ASP A 137 -14.27 -1.02 -2.64
CA ASP A 137 -14.98 -1.25 -3.91
C ASP A 137 -15.07 0.04 -4.74
N TYR A 138 -15.38 1.17 -4.10
CA TYR A 138 -15.46 2.46 -4.79
C TYR A 138 -14.09 2.87 -5.35
N THR A 139 -13.04 2.75 -4.54
CA THR A 139 -11.69 3.16 -4.94
C THR A 139 -11.10 2.27 -6.04
N GLU A 140 -11.35 0.96 -6.00
CA GLU A 140 -10.92 0.04 -7.06
C GLU A 140 -11.60 0.34 -8.41
N LYS A 141 -12.88 0.74 -8.38
CA LYS A 141 -13.62 1.13 -9.59
C LYS A 141 -13.25 2.52 -10.11
N SER A 142 -12.88 3.43 -9.22
CA SER A 142 -12.72 4.85 -9.56
C SER A 142 -11.27 5.25 -9.86
N LEU A 143 -10.29 4.47 -9.39
CA LEU A 143 -8.87 4.80 -9.48
C LEU A 143 -8.08 3.62 -10.04
N ASP A 144 -7.10 3.89 -10.91
CA ASP A 144 -6.14 2.87 -11.29
C ASP A 144 -5.15 2.63 -10.15
N ILE A 145 -5.47 1.64 -9.32
CA ILE A 145 -4.62 1.09 -8.27
C ILE A 145 -4.16 -0.34 -8.59
N SER A 146 -4.18 -0.73 -9.87
CA SER A 146 -3.77 -2.08 -10.26
C SER A 146 -2.28 -2.32 -9.95
N LEU A 147 -1.97 -3.55 -9.53
CA LEU A 147 -0.60 -4.04 -9.34
C LEU A 147 -0.26 -4.98 -10.49
N ASP A 148 0.96 -4.88 -11.00
CA ASP A 148 1.44 -5.77 -12.07
C ASP A 148 2.19 -6.99 -11.50
N LEU A 149 2.72 -6.88 -10.28
CA LEU A 149 3.41 -7.97 -9.58
C LEU A 149 3.22 -7.88 -8.07
N ILE A 150 2.99 -9.03 -7.44
CA ILE A 150 2.98 -9.19 -5.98
C ILE A 150 4.09 -10.17 -5.62
N VAL A 151 5.04 -9.74 -4.78
CA VAL A 151 6.12 -10.57 -4.26
C VAL A 151 5.85 -10.89 -2.81
N ASN A 152 5.58 -12.17 -2.51
CA ASN A 152 5.31 -12.64 -1.15
C ASN A 152 6.61 -13.07 -0.46
N LYS A 153 6.96 -12.40 0.65
CA LYS A 153 8.02 -12.81 1.57
C LYS A 153 7.44 -13.55 2.77
N THR A 154 7.52 -14.88 2.74
CA THR A 154 7.21 -15.74 3.88
C THR A 154 8.48 -16.04 4.68
N ARG A 155 8.45 -15.74 5.98
CA ARG A 155 9.23 -16.50 6.99
C ARG A 155 8.22 -17.43 7.68
N ASN A 156 8.69 -18.58 8.15
CA ASN A 156 7.89 -19.61 8.83
C ASN A 156 7.40 -19.14 10.23
N THR A 157 6.64 -18.04 10.28
CA THR A 157 6.14 -17.43 11.51
C THR A 157 4.72 -16.93 11.26
N TYR A 158 3.78 -17.40 12.09
CA TYR A 158 2.35 -17.10 12.10
C TYR A 158 2.04 -15.61 11.91
N PHE A 159 0.88 -15.29 11.33
CA PHE A 159 0.35 -13.92 11.23
C PHE A 159 0.20 -13.33 12.65
N GLN A 160 1.21 -12.61 13.11
CA GLN A 160 1.13 -11.77 14.31
C GLN A 160 0.89 -10.33 13.86
N MET A 161 -0.15 -9.70 14.41
CA MET A 161 -0.29 -8.24 14.38
C MET A 161 0.98 -7.62 15.00
N PRO A 162 1.44 -6.45 14.52
CA PRO A 162 2.74 -5.94 14.94
C PRO A 162 2.72 -5.73 16.44
N GLN A 163 3.75 -6.12 17.16
CA GLN A 163 4.09 -5.56 18.46
C GLN A 163 5.34 -4.74 18.17
N ILE A 164 5.26 -3.42 18.36
CA ILE A 164 6.41 -2.54 18.23
C ILE A 164 6.77 -2.15 19.65
N ASP A 165 7.96 -2.55 20.08
CA ASP A 165 8.62 -2.01 21.29
C ASP A 165 8.87 -0.50 21.15
#